data_AF-G8C200-F1
#
_entry.id   AF-G8C200-F1
#
_cell.length_a   1.000
_cell.length_b   1.000
_cell.length_c   1.000
_cell.angle_alpha   90.00
_cell.angle_beta   90.00
_cell.angle_gamma   90.00
#
_symmetry.space_group_name_H-M   'P 1'
#
loop_
_entity.id
_entity.type
_entity.pdbx_description
1 polymer ?
#
loop_
_entity_poly.entity_id
_entity_poly.type
_entity_poly.pdbx_seq_one_letter_code
_entity_poly.pdbx_strand_id
1 'polypeptide(L)'
;MVTSKQQYNKKKFTREYKVKEIQKNLTKKARLKKEYLKALKEEGYAVPEKAPSEGNEKYDYKKRKEEREQENRRRALERKAMKQEKKWKEKQRTLQRQQTQEERTKTIQLKLKDRERRRERLTQMTRSGQPKMGPKIEDLLNKIKTDDTYTG
;
A
#
# COMPACT_ATOMS: atom_id res chain seq x y z
N MET A 1 31.21 -10.50 -28.62
CA MET A 1 32.25 -9.77 -27.87
C MET A 1 31.84 -8.30 -27.75
N VAL A 2 31.96 -7.68 -26.59
CA VAL A 2 31.57 -6.27 -26.39
C VAL A 2 32.66 -5.37 -26.98
N THR A 3 32.29 -4.36 -27.77
CA THR A 3 33.27 -3.49 -28.43
C THR A 3 33.99 -2.59 -27.41
N SER A 4 35.25 -2.23 -27.68
CA SER A 4 36.07 -1.37 -26.81
C SER A 4 35.37 -0.03 -26.48
N LYS A 5 34.64 0.52 -27.46
CA LYS A 5 33.83 1.75 -27.32
C LYS A 5 32.67 1.57 -26.34
N GLN A 6 31.99 0.42 -26.36
CA GLN A 6 30.93 0.08 -25.41
C GLN A 6 31.48 -0.10 -23.99
N GLN A 7 32.66 -0.72 -23.85
CA GLN A 7 33.33 -0.86 -22.54
C GLN A 7 33.78 0.49 -21.95
N TYR A 8 34.27 1.41 -22.78
CA TYR A 8 34.66 2.76 -22.37
C TYR A 8 33.46 3.60 -21.92
N ASN A 9 32.35 3.55 -22.66
CA ASN A 9 31.13 4.26 -22.30
C ASN A 9 30.53 3.74 -20.98
N LYS A 10 30.58 2.42 -20.73
CA LYS A 10 30.11 1.85 -19.46
C LYS A 10 30.89 2.38 -18.24
N LYS A 11 32.20 2.63 -18.40
CA LYS A 11 33.07 3.17 -17.34
C LYS A 11 32.75 4.65 -17.02
N LYS A 12 32.35 5.44 -18.02
CA LYS A 12 32.04 6.88 -17.87
C LYS A 12 30.81 7.20 -17.02
N PHE A 13 29.85 6.29 -16.93
CA PHE A 13 28.61 6.54 -16.19
C PHE A 13 28.64 6.02 -14.74
N THR A 14 29.76 5.42 -14.32
CA THR A 14 29.93 4.99 -12.93
C THR A 14 30.02 6.19 -11.99
N ARG A 15 29.53 6.02 -10.75
CA ARG A 15 29.60 7.06 -9.71
C ARG A 15 31.04 7.49 -9.46
N GLU A 16 31.97 6.54 -9.42
CA GLU A 16 33.39 6.79 -9.18
C GLU A 16 34.04 7.61 -10.29
N TYR A 17 33.72 7.30 -11.56
CA TYR A 17 34.22 8.08 -12.69
C TYR A 17 33.72 9.53 -12.61
N LYS A 18 32.43 9.72 -12.35
CA LYS A 18 31.84 11.07 -12.20
C LYS A 18 32.49 11.86 -11.06
N VAL A 19 32.75 11.21 -9.92
CA VAL A 19 33.45 11.85 -8.79
C VAL A 19 34.87 12.26 -9.20
N LYS A 20 35.63 11.40 -9.87
CA LYS A 20 36.97 11.72 -10.38
C LYS A 20 36.96 12.86 -11.40
N GLU A 21 35.95 12.89 -12.28
CA GLU A 21 35.78 13.94 -13.28
C GLU A 21 35.43 15.29 -12.64
N ILE A 22 34.56 15.31 -11.62
CA ILE A 22 34.27 16.49 -10.81
C ILE A 22 35.56 17.01 -10.15
N GLN A 23 36.34 16.13 -9.51
CA GLN A 23 37.61 16.52 -8.89
C GLN A 23 38.60 17.11 -9.91
N LYS A 24 38.74 16.49 -11.09
CA LYS A 24 39.60 16.99 -12.18
C LYS A 24 39.13 18.36 -12.69
N ASN A 25 37.83 18.57 -12.80
CA ASN A 25 37.28 19.86 -13.21
C ASN A 25 37.48 20.95 -12.14
N LEU A 26 37.34 20.61 -10.85
CA LEU A 26 37.60 21.53 -9.74
C LEU A 26 39.07 21.96 -9.70
N THR A 27 40.02 21.02 -9.87
CA THR A 27 41.45 21.36 -9.92
C THR A 27 41.80 22.20 -11.14
N LYS A 28 41.25 21.87 -12.32
CA LYS A 28 41.42 22.69 -13.53
C LYS A 28 40.88 24.10 -13.34
N LYS A 29 39.69 24.25 -12.76
CA LYS A 29 39.08 25.56 -12.47
C LYS A 29 39.94 26.37 -11.51
N ALA A 30 40.47 25.73 -10.46
CA ALA A 30 41.36 26.39 -9.50
C ALA A 30 42.66 26.87 -10.16
N ARG A 31 43.25 26.06 -11.04
CA ARG A 31 44.45 26.42 -11.81
C ARG A 31 44.20 27.61 -12.74
N LEU A 32 43.14 27.56 -13.54
CA LEU A 32 42.75 28.65 -14.43
C LEU A 32 42.49 29.94 -13.67
N LYS A 33 41.81 29.85 -12.51
CA LYS A 33 41.60 31.00 -11.63
C LYS A 33 42.93 31.61 -11.16
N LYS A 34 43.90 30.77 -10.78
CA LYS A 34 45.23 31.25 -10.36
C LYS A 34 45.98 31.93 -11.51
N GLU A 35 45.96 31.32 -12.69
CA GLU A 35 46.60 31.87 -13.90
C GLU A 35 45.98 33.22 -14.29
N TYR A 36 44.64 33.30 -14.28
CA TYR A 36 43.90 34.55 -14.52
C TYR A 36 44.27 35.66 -13.53
N LEU A 37 44.29 35.36 -12.23
CA LEU A 37 44.67 36.35 -11.21
C LEU A 37 46.14 36.79 -11.33
N LYS A 38 47.02 35.92 -11.83
CA LYS A 38 48.42 36.27 -12.11
C LYS A 38 48.53 37.23 -13.30
N ALA A 39 47.81 36.94 -14.39
CA ALA A 39 47.76 37.80 -15.57
C ALA A 39 47.21 39.20 -15.23
N LEU A 40 46.11 39.28 -14.46
CA LEU A 40 45.57 40.56 -13.99
C LEU A 40 46.61 41.40 -13.22
N LYS A 41 47.43 40.74 -12.40
CA LYS A 41 48.50 41.39 -11.64
C LYS A 41 49.62 41.90 -12.56
N GLU A 42 49.97 41.14 -13.60
CA GLU A 42 51.01 41.51 -14.58
C GLU A 42 50.56 42.68 -15.47
N GLU A 43 49.27 42.75 -15.81
CA GLU A 43 48.65 43.82 -16.59
C GLU A 43 48.33 45.09 -15.76
N GLY A 44 48.60 45.06 -14.45
CA GLY A 44 48.41 46.22 -13.55
C GLY A 44 46.97 46.46 -13.09
N TYR A 45 46.05 45.52 -13.35
CA TYR A 45 44.67 45.59 -12.85
C TYR A 45 44.58 45.18 -11.38
N ALA A 46 43.59 45.75 -10.67
CA ALA A 46 43.33 45.42 -9.27
C ALA A 46 42.85 43.96 -9.13
N VAL A 47 43.59 43.16 -8.37
CA VAL A 47 43.24 41.76 -8.09
C VAL A 47 42.11 41.73 -7.05
N PRO A 48 40.98 41.04 -7.30
CA PRO A 48 39.92 40.91 -6.32
C PRO A 48 40.44 40.29 -5.02
N GLU A 49 40.25 40.97 -3.89
CA GLU A 49 40.60 40.42 -2.59
C GLU A 49 39.80 39.14 -2.34
N LYS A 50 40.46 38.10 -1.81
CA LYS A 50 39.79 36.86 -1.45
C LYS A 50 38.76 37.20 -0.37
N ALA A 51 37.47 37.12 -0.72
CA ALA A 51 36.41 37.13 0.28
C ALA A 51 36.78 36.13 1.39
N PRO A 52 36.68 36.51 2.67
CA PRO A 52 37.00 35.62 3.77
C PRO A 52 36.15 34.36 3.59
N SER A 53 36.81 33.23 3.39
CA SER A 53 36.17 31.93 3.23
C SER A 53 35.26 31.71 4.42
N GLU A 54 33.94 31.79 4.22
CA GLU A 54 32.95 31.59 5.26
C GLU A 54 33.16 30.21 5.91
N GLY A 55 33.69 30.19 7.13
CA GLY A 55 33.97 28.98 7.91
C GLY A 55 32.72 28.20 8.35
N ASN A 56 31.53 28.50 7.82
CA ASN A 56 30.24 28.01 8.31
C ASN A 56 29.62 26.88 7.47
N GLU A 57 30.14 26.53 6.29
CA GLU A 57 29.52 25.50 5.42
C GLU A 57 29.48 24.10 6.06
N LYS A 58 30.47 23.76 6.90
CA LYS A 58 30.51 22.45 7.59
C LYS A 58 29.44 22.33 8.69
N TYR A 59 29.06 23.45 9.31
CA TYR A 59 28.03 23.49 10.34
C TYR A 59 26.63 23.33 9.72
N ASP A 60 26.37 23.99 8.59
CA ASP A 60 25.12 23.86 7.82
C ASP A 60 24.92 22.42 7.31
N TYR A 61 25.98 21.75 6.84
CA TYR A 61 25.87 20.36 6.38
C TYR A 61 25.43 19.37 7.47
N LYS A 62 26.00 19.48 8.68
CA LYS A 62 25.62 18.59 9.81
C LYS A 62 24.17 18.80 10.21
N LYS A 63 23.74 20.07 10.33
CA LYS A 63 22.36 20.41 10.66
C LYS A 63 21.35 19.88 9.63
N ARG A 64 21.62 20.09 8.33
CA ARG A 64 20.77 19.53 7.26
C ARG A 64 20.73 18.00 7.26
N LYS A 65 21.82 17.34 7.66
CA LYS A 65 21.85 15.88 7.76
C LYS A 65 20.97 15.38 8.91
N GLU A 66 21.04 16.03 10.06
CA GLU A 66 20.22 15.71 11.23
C GLU A 66 18.72 15.95 10.95
N GLU A 67 18.37 17.07 10.32
CA GLU A 67 16.99 17.36 9.92
C GLU A 67 16.43 16.27 8.98
N ARG A 68 17.21 15.87 7.96
CA ARG A 68 16.82 14.76 7.06
C ARG A 68 16.67 13.44 7.79
N GLU A 69 17.53 13.15 8.76
CA GLU A 69 17.45 11.92 9.53
C GLU A 69 16.19 11.89 10.40
N GLN A 70 15.87 13.01 11.07
CA GLN A 70 14.64 13.16 11.84
C GLN A 70 13.41 13.02 10.95
N GLU A 71 13.40 13.67 9.78
CA GLU A 71 12.30 13.53 8.82
C GLU A 71 12.13 12.09 8.34
N ASN A 72 13.24 11.41 8.02
CA ASN A 72 13.20 10.00 7.61
C ASN A 72 12.68 9.09 8.72
N ARG A 73 13.06 9.33 9.98
CA ARG A 73 12.53 8.60 11.14
C ARG A 73 11.02 8.81 11.28
N ARG A 74 10.53 10.05 11.15
CA ARG A 74 9.08 10.36 11.18
C ARG A 74 8.33 9.63 10.07
N ARG A 75 8.80 9.74 8.83
CA ARG A 75 8.21 9.04 7.67
C ARG A 75 8.22 7.52 7.83
N ALA A 76 9.25 6.95 8.45
CA ALA A 76 9.32 5.52 8.71
C ALA A 76 8.27 5.06 9.74
N LEU A 77 8.07 5.83 10.81
CA LEU A 77 7.04 5.58 11.82
C LEU A 77 5.64 5.68 11.22
N GLU A 78 5.36 6.72 10.44
CA GLU A 78 4.08 6.91 9.72
C GLU A 78 3.79 5.73 8.78
N ARG A 79 4.79 5.29 8.01
CA ARG A 79 4.66 4.11 7.14
C ARG A 79 4.38 2.84 7.94
N LYS A 80 4.99 2.67 9.11
CA LYS A 80 4.75 1.51 9.99
C LYS A 80 3.32 1.53 10.54
N ALA A 81 2.85 2.70 11.00
CA ALA A 81 1.47 2.88 11.48
C ALA A 81 0.45 2.57 10.38
N MET A 82 0.61 3.15 9.18
CA MET A 82 -0.28 2.88 8.05
C MET A 82 -0.31 1.39 7.65
N LYS A 83 0.83 0.69 7.71
CA LYS A 83 0.88 -0.76 7.45
C LYS A 83 0.11 -1.56 8.49
N GLN A 84 0.23 -1.20 9.77
CA GLN A 84 -0.52 -1.85 10.84
C GLN A 84 -2.02 -1.62 10.70
N GLU A 85 -2.43 -0.39 10.41
CA GLU A 85 -3.83 -0.04 10.19
C GLU A 85 -4.44 -0.80 9.01
N LYS A 86 -3.72 -0.89 7.88
CA LYS A 86 -4.14 -1.69 6.71
C LYS A 86 -4.35 -3.15 7.07
N LYS A 87 -3.41 -3.77 7.80
CA LYS A 87 -3.52 -5.16 8.25
C LYS A 87 -4.72 -5.37 9.17
N TRP A 88 -4.97 -4.44 10.08
CA TRP A 88 -6.12 -4.52 10.99
C TRP A 88 -7.44 -4.40 10.23
N LYS A 89 -7.56 -3.42 9.31
CA LYS A 89 -8.73 -3.26 8.44
C LYS A 89 -8.98 -4.48 7.55
N GLU A 90 -7.92 -5.08 7.01
CA GLU A 90 -8.01 -6.31 6.23
C GLU A 90 -8.53 -7.48 7.07
N LYS A 91 -7.99 -7.67 8.28
CA LYS A 91 -8.44 -8.69 9.23
C LYS A 91 -9.92 -8.51 9.61
N GLN A 92 -10.36 -7.27 9.83
CA GLN A 92 -11.77 -6.96 10.11
C GLN A 92 -12.67 -7.32 8.92
N ARG A 93 -12.27 -6.95 7.70
CA ARG A 93 -13.01 -7.30 6.47
C ARG A 93 -13.11 -8.81 6.27
N THR A 94 -12.04 -9.56 6.53
CA THR A 94 -12.06 -11.03 6.40
C THR A 94 -13.00 -11.66 7.44
N LEU A 95 -12.98 -11.18 8.68
CA LEU A 95 -13.88 -11.64 9.74
C LEU A 95 -15.35 -11.39 9.36
N GLN A 96 -15.67 -10.19 8.89
CA GLN A 96 -17.02 -9.84 8.45
C GLN A 96 -17.47 -10.71 7.26
N ARG A 97 -16.58 -10.99 6.30
CA ARG A 97 -16.87 -11.91 5.19
C ARG A 97 -17.14 -13.33 5.67
N GLN A 98 -16.40 -13.83 6.65
CA GLN A 98 -16.65 -15.15 7.23
C GLN A 98 -18.01 -15.19 7.93
N GLN A 99 -18.32 -14.21 8.77
CA GLN A 99 -19.61 -14.10 9.47
C GLN A 99 -20.78 -14.07 8.49
N THR A 100 -20.71 -13.23 7.45
CA THR A 100 -21.77 -13.15 6.43
C THR A 100 -21.91 -14.46 5.62
N GLN A 101 -20.82 -15.19 5.38
CA GLN A 101 -20.88 -16.50 4.74
C GLN A 101 -21.51 -17.56 5.66
N GLU A 102 -21.17 -17.56 6.95
CA GLU A 102 -21.78 -18.44 7.94
C GLU A 102 -23.29 -18.18 8.09
N GLU A 103 -23.72 -16.93 8.11
CA GLU A 103 -25.15 -16.59 8.14
C GLU A 103 -25.88 -17.04 6.87
N ARG A 104 -25.27 -16.85 5.70
CA ARG A 104 -25.81 -17.34 4.43
C ARG A 104 -25.94 -18.86 4.40
N THR A 105 -24.94 -19.58 4.86
CA THR A 105 -24.99 -21.05 4.91
C THR A 105 -26.04 -21.54 5.90
N LYS A 106 -26.15 -20.94 7.09
CA LYS A 106 -27.21 -21.24 8.07
C LYS A 106 -28.60 -21.01 7.48
N THR A 107 -28.84 -19.88 6.82
CA THR A 107 -30.14 -19.60 6.19
C THR A 107 -30.47 -20.56 5.06
N ILE A 108 -29.49 -20.97 4.25
CA ILE A 108 -29.68 -22.00 3.22
C ILE A 108 -30.04 -23.35 3.86
N GLN A 109 -29.32 -23.75 4.91
CA GLN A 109 -29.60 -25.01 5.62
C GLN A 109 -31.02 -25.03 6.23
N LEU A 110 -31.44 -23.92 6.85
CA LEU A 110 -32.81 -23.78 7.37
C LEU A 110 -33.85 -23.93 6.26
N LYS A 111 -33.66 -23.23 5.13
CA LYS A 111 -34.56 -23.34 3.97
C LYS A 111 -34.60 -24.74 3.37
N LEU A 112 -33.48 -25.47 3.36
CA LEU A 112 -33.44 -26.86 2.91
C LEU A 112 -34.23 -27.78 3.85
N LYS A 113 -34.04 -27.64 5.16
CA LYS A 113 -34.81 -28.39 6.17
C LYS A 113 -36.32 -28.12 6.04
N ASP A 114 -36.71 -26.87 5.81
CA ASP A 114 -38.12 -26.53 5.62
C ASP A 114 -38.69 -27.12 4.32
N ARG A 115 -37.90 -27.12 3.23
CA ARG A 115 -38.28 -27.77 1.97
C ARG A 115 -38.41 -29.28 2.13
N GLU A 116 -37.51 -29.90 2.87
CA GLU A 116 -37.55 -31.34 3.15
C GLU A 116 -38.79 -31.71 3.97
N ARG A 117 -39.08 -30.98 5.06
CA ARG A 117 -40.32 -31.14 5.82
C ARG A 117 -41.56 -30.96 4.97
N ARG A 118 -41.58 -29.97 4.06
CA ARG A 118 -42.70 -29.78 3.12
C ARG A 118 -42.80 -30.94 2.14
N ARG A 119 -41.68 -31.42 1.62
CA ARG A 119 -41.61 -32.57 0.72
C ARG A 119 -42.17 -33.81 1.41
N GLU A 120 -41.68 -34.14 2.62
CA GLU A 120 -42.16 -35.28 3.40
C GLU A 120 -43.66 -35.25 3.64
N ARG A 121 -44.23 -34.06 3.94
CA ARG A 121 -45.69 -33.89 4.08
C ARG A 121 -46.43 -34.15 2.77
N LEU A 122 -45.91 -33.65 1.64
CA LEU A 122 -46.54 -33.80 0.33
C LEU A 122 -46.36 -35.18 -0.30
N THR A 123 -45.29 -35.90 0.02
CA THR A 123 -44.99 -37.24 -0.51
C THR A 123 -45.65 -38.37 0.28
N GLN A 124 -46.51 -38.08 1.26
CA GLN A 124 -47.24 -39.12 1.98
C GLN A 124 -48.23 -39.82 1.04
N MET A 125 -48.21 -41.14 1.04
CA MET A 125 -49.14 -41.99 0.30
C MET A 125 -50.15 -42.63 1.27
N THR A 126 -51.37 -42.89 0.80
CA THR A 126 -52.35 -43.70 1.54
C THR A 126 -52.00 -45.18 1.44
N ARG A 127 -52.67 -46.02 2.23
CA ARG A 127 -52.46 -47.49 2.24
C ARG A 127 -52.62 -48.14 0.86
N SER A 128 -53.42 -47.55 -0.03
CA SER A 128 -53.65 -47.99 -1.41
C SER A 128 -52.69 -47.39 -2.44
N GLY A 129 -51.70 -46.59 -2.02
CA GLY A 129 -50.71 -45.98 -2.90
C GLY A 129 -51.17 -44.70 -3.61
N GLN A 130 -52.33 -44.14 -3.24
CA GLN A 130 -52.76 -42.82 -3.73
C GLN A 130 -52.04 -41.72 -2.95
N PRO A 131 -51.70 -40.58 -3.58
CA PRO A 131 -51.19 -39.44 -2.83
C PRO A 131 -52.21 -39.02 -1.78
N LYS A 132 -51.76 -38.86 -0.53
CA LYS A 132 -52.63 -38.44 0.57
C LYS A 132 -53.06 -37.00 0.30
N MET A 133 -54.37 -36.81 0.10
CA MET A 133 -54.94 -35.55 -0.38
C MET A 133 -54.65 -34.37 0.56
N GLY A 134 -53.83 -33.43 0.09
CA GLY A 134 -53.74 -32.02 0.51
C GLY A 134 -53.32 -31.71 1.97
N PRO A 135 -53.04 -30.44 2.30
CA PRO A 135 -52.83 -30.02 3.68
C PRO A 135 -54.06 -30.41 4.51
N LYS A 136 -53.83 -31.17 5.59
CA LYS A 136 -54.88 -31.60 6.50
C LYS A 136 -55.65 -30.37 7.00
N ILE A 137 -56.94 -30.53 7.29
CA ILE A 137 -57.78 -29.50 7.94
C ILE A 137 -57.05 -28.88 9.15
N GLU A 138 -56.26 -29.66 9.89
CA GLU A 138 -55.37 -29.20 10.97
C GLU A 138 -54.42 -28.06 10.56
N ASP A 139 -53.79 -28.12 9.38
CA ASP A 139 -52.90 -27.05 8.89
C ASP A 139 -53.68 -25.76 8.58
N LEU A 140 -54.91 -25.90 8.08
CA LEU A 140 -55.83 -24.80 7.80
C LEU A 140 -56.30 -24.15 9.11
N LEU A 141 -56.66 -24.96 10.10
CA LEU A 141 -57.04 -24.51 11.44
C LEU A 141 -55.88 -23.86 12.19
N ASN A 142 -54.66 -24.40 12.07
CA ASN A 142 -53.46 -23.79 12.66
C ASN A 142 -53.18 -22.44 12.02
N LYS A 143 -53.31 -22.32 10.70
CA LYS A 143 -53.14 -21.05 10.00
C LYS A 143 -54.12 -20.01 10.50
N ILE A 144 -55.40 -20.36 10.63
CA ILE A 144 -56.45 -19.48 11.17
C ILE A 144 -56.17 -19.09 12.64
N LYS A 145 -55.67 -20.02 13.46
CA LYS A 145 -55.32 -19.75 14.88
C LYS A 145 -54.11 -18.84 15.06
N THR A 146 -53.18 -18.83 14.10
CA THR A 146 -51.98 -17.98 14.12
C THR A 146 -52.19 -16.66 13.37
N ASP A 147 -53.33 -16.49 12.71
CA ASP A 147 -53.67 -15.28 11.97
C ASP A 147 -54.40 -14.32 12.93
N ASP A 148 -53.71 -13.26 13.35
CA ASP A 148 -54.24 -12.25 14.30
C ASP A 148 -55.53 -11.58 13.80
N THR A 149 -55.85 -11.74 12.52
CA THR A 149 -57.07 -11.23 11.88
C THR A 149 -58.35 -11.95 12.32
N TYR A 150 -58.27 -13.18 12.84
CA TYR A 150 -59.44 -14.00 13.19
C TYR A 150 -59.49 -14.45 14.67
N THR A 151 -58.48 -14.11 15.47
CA THR A 151 -58.39 -14.44 16.90
C THR A 151 -58.42 -13.23 17.83
N GLY A 152 -58.85 -12.07 17.32
CA GLY A 152 -59.15 -10.87 18.10
C GLY A 152 -60.46 -10.94 18.87
#